data_AF-A0A1H0KTL4-F1
#
_entry.id   AF-A0A1H0KTL4-F1
#
_cell.length_a   1.000
_cell.length_b   1.000
_cell.length_c   1.000
_cell.angle_alpha   90.00
_cell.angle_beta   90.00
_cell.angle_gamma   90.00
#
_symmetry.space_group_name_H-M   'P 1'
#
loop_
_entity.id
_entity.type
_entity.pdbx_description
1 polymer ?
#
loop_
_entity_poly.entity_id
_entity_poly.type
_entity_poly.pdbx_seq_one_letter_code
_entity_poly.pdbx_strand_id
1 'polypeptide(L)'
;MKTRIREVFARFLQKSVLTTNIGTAIILMMLGIVVYDVTKAEVIISHEGEMISLETHASTVEAVMEEQDIEVASHDYIAPALDTPVEDEILIEYKSAQQVTVSLEGEEEEMWTTVDTVDELMEEISVDVSQHDAVEPSLHAEIKDGIEIFYEKAFPVTLEAEGQEEEIWTVPATVEEILEEENIELNELDKVIPSEDEVVTESTEIELVRVEKEEEIEEETVNFKIVTKEDDSLAIGREAVVQPGTAGKIKKHYEVTLENGEEVSRELVSEEIVQKSKDQIVAVGTKEPVQVAAASTEKKPASEDSEAAVSKEKNNTASITADAEEAAPPKEAQKKNTTAETQSSENEAENNEQTEKEEEWKTFAATAYTADCSGCSGITQTGMNLKANPDARVVAVDPGVIPLGSRVEVKGRGEFIAADTGGAVNGNKIDIFMPSRDKALSFGSRSVEVRVID
;
A
#
# COMPACT_ATOMS: atom_id res chain seq x y z
N MET A 1 -53.04 77.58 81.64
CA MET A 1 -53.45 76.60 80.60
C MET A 1 -52.91 76.91 79.19
N LYS A 2 -53.07 78.14 78.65
CA LYS A 2 -52.67 78.48 77.27
C LYS A 2 -51.19 78.24 76.89
N THR A 3 -50.25 78.25 77.84
CA THR A 3 -48.81 78.02 77.59
C THR A 3 -48.46 76.55 77.29
N ARG A 4 -48.93 75.59 78.09
CA ARG A 4 -48.59 74.15 77.88
C ARG A 4 -49.14 73.59 76.56
N ILE A 5 -50.27 74.10 76.07
CA ILE A 5 -50.84 73.65 74.78
C ILE A 5 -49.96 74.07 73.60
N ARG A 6 -49.35 75.27 73.64
CA ARG A 6 -48.40 75.72 72.61
C ARG A 6 -47.14 74.85 72.56
N GLU A 7 -46.61 74.43 73.71
CA GLU A 7 -45.43 73.54 73.74
C GLU A 7 -45.74 72.14 73.20
N VAL A 8 -46.92 71.57 73.51
CA VAL A 8 -47.33 70.26 72.99
C VAL A 8 -47.57 70.34 71.48
N PHE A 9 -48.24 71.38 70.99
CA PHE A 9 -48.49 71.56 69.55
C PHE A 9 -47.21 71.84 68.77
N ALA A 10 -46.26 72.62 69.33
CA ALA A 10 -44.95 72.84 68.73
C ALA A 10 -44.11 71.55 68.67
N ARG A 11 -44.12 70.72 69.73
CA ARG A 11 -43.46 69.41 69.72
C ARG A 11 -44.13 68.42 68.76
N PHE A 12 -45.44 68.53 68.53
CA PHE A 12 -46.15 67.73 67.54
C PHE A 12 -45.78 68.15 66.12
N LEU A 13 -45.80 69.46 65.81
CA LEU A 13 -45.35 70.03 64.53
C LEU A 13 -43.86 69.73 64.24
N GLN A 14 -42.96 69.85 65.22
CA GLN A 14 -41.56 69.48 65.03
C GLN A 14 -41.40 67.98 64.73
N LYS A 15 -42.18 67.11 65.38
CA LYS A 15 -42.13 65.66 65.10
C LYS A 15 -42.74 65.30 63.76
N SER A 16 -43.88 65.91 63.37
CA SER A 16 -44.52 65.63 62.08
C SER A 16 -43.68 66.15 60.90
N VAL A 17 -43.09 67.34 61.02
CA VAL A 17 -42.16 67.87 60.00
C VAL A 17 -40.91 66.98 59.91
N LEU A 18 -40.36 66.52 61.04
CA LEU A 18 -39.23 65.59 61.03
C LEU A 18 -39.56 64.26 60.34
N THR A 19 -40.71 63.64 60.63
CA THR A 19 -41.12 62.40 59.96
C THR A 19 -41.41 62.58 58.47
N THR A 20 -41.99 63.71 58.06
CA THR A 20 -42.21 64.00 56.64
C THR A 20 -40.89 64.20 55.90
N ASN A 21 -39.95 64.95 56.48
CA ASN A 21 -38.63 65.19 55.89
C ASN A 21 -37.82 63.88 55.75
N ILE A 22 -37.89 62.98 56.74
CA ILE A 22 -37.28 61.64 56.66
C ILE A 22 -37.95 60.80 55.56
N GLY A 23 -39.29 60.80 55.48
CA GLY A 23 -40.03 60.11 54.43
C GLY A 23 -39.65 60.59 53.03
N THR A 24 -39.55 61.91 52.81
CA THR A 24 -39.10 62.47 51.53
C THR A 24 -37.64 62.14 51.22
N ALA A 25 -36.76 62.10 52.23
CA ALA A 25 -35.36 61.71 52.03
C ALA A 25 -35.23 60.24 51.61
N ILE A 26 -36.01 59.34 52.20
CA ILE A 26 -36.07 57.92 51.82
C ILE A 26 -36.61 57.77 50.39
N ILE A 27 -37.66 58.51 50.01
CA ILE A 27 -38.21 58.46 48.64
C ILE A 27 -37.19 58.98 47.62
N LEU A 28 -36.48 60.07 47.92
CA LEU A 28 -35.41 60.59 47.04
C LEU A 28 -34.23 59.61 46.94
N MET A 29 -33.87 58.93 48.03
CA MET A 29 -32.84 57.90 48.04
C MET A 29 -33.25 56.67 47.21
N MET A 30 -34.49 56.18 47.37
CA MET A 30 -35.02 55.09 46.53
C MET A 30 -35.10 55.48 45.06
N LEU A 31 -35.53 56.71 44.75
CA LEU A 31 -35.55 57.22 43.38
C LEU A 31 -34.12 57.29 42.80
N GLY A 32 -33.14 57.71 43.61
CA GLY A 32 -31.73 57.72 43.20
C GLY A 32 -31.18 56.32 42.92
N ILE A 33 -31.56 55.30 43.71
CA ILE A 33 -31.19 53.90 43.47
C ILE A 33 -31.82 53.39 42.17
N VAL A 34 -33.11 53.66 41.93
CA VAL A 34 -33.79 53.25 40.69
C VAL A 34 -33.21 53.96 39.47
N VAL A 35 -32.87 55.25 39.57
CA VAL A 35 -32.20 55.97 38.47
C VAL A 35 -30.80 55.42 38.22
N TYR A 36 -30.04 55.09 39.26
CA TYR A 36 -28.73 54.45 39.13
C TYR A 36 -28.84 53.11 38.40
N ASP A 37 -29.71 52.20 38.86
CA ASP A 37 -29.91 50.87 38.28
C ASP A 37 -30.27 50.92 36.79
N VAL A 38 -31.13 51.88 36.40
CA VAL A 38 -31.59 52.09 34.99
C VAL A 38 -30.59 52.96 34.17
N THR A 39 -29.40 53.24 34.68
CA THR A 39 -28.31 53.95 33.94
C THR A 39 -27.09 53.07 33.66
N LYS A 40 -27.23 51.76 33.83
CA LYS A 40 -26.26 50.79 33.32
C LYS A 40 -26.44 50.62 31.81
N ALA A 41 -25.37 50.23 31.12
CA ALA A 41 -25.43 49.67 29.78
C ALA A 41 -25.50 48.15 29.87
N GLU A 42 -26.25 47.51 28.96
CA GLU A 42 -26.13 46.07 28.74
C GLU A 42 -24.86 45.79 27.90
N VAL A 43 -24.03 44.86 28.35
CA VAL A 43 -22.79 44.44 27.70
C VAL A 43 -22.81 42.93 27.51
N ILE A 44 -22.43 42.48 26.32
CA ILE A 44 -22.37 41.08 25.96
C ILE A 44 -20.90 40.71 25.76
N ILE A 45 -20.39 39.78 26.56
CA ILE A 45 -19.04 39.22 26.40
C ILE A 45 -19.16 37.85 25.75
N SER A 46 -18.48 37.65 24.63
CA SER A 46 -18.22 36.33 24.05
C SER A 46 -16.84 35.86 24.50
N HIS A 47 -16.79 34.85 25.37
CA HIS A 47 -15.54 34.26 25.86
C HIS A 47 -15.50 32.77 25.50
N GLU A 48 -14.52 32.37 24.70
CA GLU A 48 -14.39 30.99 24.15
C GLU A 48 -15.71 30.46 23.54
N GLY A 49 -16.48 31.35 22.90
CA GLY A 49 -17.80 31.07 22.30
C GLY A 49 -18.98 31.06 23.28
N GLU A 50 -18.76 31.15 24.60
CA GLU A 50 -19.84 31.34 25.58
C GLU A 50 -20.24 32.82 25.69
N MET A 51 -21.55 33.08 25.56
CA MET A 51 -22.12 34.44 25.57
C MET A 51 -22.65 34.80 26.96
N ILE A 52 -22.05 35.80 27.59
CA ILE A 52 -22.39 36.33 28.92
C ILE A 52 -22.98 37.74 28.74
N SER A 53 -24.25 37.96 29.12
CA SER A 53 -24.82 39.32 29.23
C SER A 53 -24.74 39.81 30.68
N LEU A 54 -24.30 41.06 30.86
CA LEU A 54 -24.21 41.74 32.15
C LEU A 54 -24.61 43.21 32.02
N GLU A 55 -25.06 43.81 33.12
CA GLU A 55 -25.35 45.26 33.19
C GLU A 55 -24.23 45.98 33.96
N THR A 56 -23.60 47.00 33.38
CA THR A 56 -22.46 47.71 34.01
C THR A 56 -22.52 49.23 33.86
N HIS A 57 -21.74 49.93 34.70
CA HIS A 57 -21.42 51.36 34.59
C HIS A 57 -19.98 51.62 34.11
N ALA A 58 -19.23 50.58 33.74
CA ALA A 58 -17.91 50.70 33.13
C ALA A 58 -17.97 51.61 31.90
N SER A 59 -16.98 52.51 31.78
CA SER A 59 -16.94 53.49 30.68
C SER A 59 -16.19 53.01 29.45
N THR A 60 -15.40 51.94 29.57
CA THR A 60 -14.50 51.39 28.54
C THR A 60 -14.47 49.87 28.63
N VAL A 61 -14.13 49.20 27.52
CA VAL A 61 -13.96 47.74 27.44
C VAL A 61 -12.98 47.21 28.51
N GLU A 62 -11.86 47.92 28.74
CA GLU A 62 -10.90 47.63 29.83
C GLU A 62 -11.59 47.53 31.19
N ALA A 63 -12.43 48.52 31.53
CA ALA A 63 -13.12 48.56 32.82
C ALA A 63 -14.24 47.50 32.94
N VAL A 64 -14.79 47.01 31.82
CA VAL A 64 -15.69 45.85 31.83
C VAL A 64 -14.92 44.58 32.19
N MET A 65 -13.75 44.36 31.58
CA MET A 65 -12.92 43.19 31.84
C MET A 65 -12.39 43.19 33.29
N GLU A 66 -11.92 44.34 33.79
CA GLU A 66 -11.55 44.51 35.20
C GLU A 66 -12.72 44.20 36.17
N GLU A 67 -13.96 44.56 35.83
CA GLU A 67 -15.13 44.27 36.68
C GLU A 67 -15.51 42.77 36.68
N GLN A 68 -15.08 42.00 35.67
CA GLN A 68 -15.23 40.54 35.63
C GLN A 68 -14.01 39.77 36.17
N ASP A 69 -13.05 40.46 36.78
CA ASP A 69 -11.75 39.89 37.21
C ASP A 69 -10.96 39.23 36.05
N ILE A 70 -11.13 39.72 34.81
CA ILE A 70 -10.42 39.24 33.59
C ILE A 70 -9.20 40.14 33.32
N GLU A 71 -8.00 39.59 33.51
CA GLU A 71 -6.74 40.22 33.09
C GLU A 71 -6.42 39.85 31.64
N VAL A 72 -6.58 40.79 30.70
CA VAL A 72 -6.27 40.59 29.27
C VAL A 72 -4.75 40.62 29.05
N ALA A 73 -4.19 39.51 28.60
CA ALA A 73 -2.77 39.35 28.30
C ALA A 73 -2.38 40.01 26.96
N SER A 74 -1.08 40.18 26.72
CA SER A 74 -0.57 40.92 25.55
C SER A 74 -0.74 40.21 24.20
N HIS A 75 -1.07 38.92 24.23
CA HIS A 75 -1.28 38.08 23.03
C HIS A 75 -2.76 37.74 22.80
N ASP A 76 -3.63 38.00 23.78
CA ASP A 76 -5.05 37.71 23.71
C ASP A 76 -5.74 38.52 22.61
N TYR A 77 -6.78 37.95 22.02
CA TYR A 77 -7.65 38.66 21.12
C TYR A 77 -8.75 39.36 21.92
N ILE A 78 -8.89 40.67 21.71
CA ILE A 78 -10.04 41.43 22.22
C ILE A 78 -10.55 42.43 21.18
N ALA A 79 -11.85 42.37 20.90
CA ALA A 79 -12.54 43.28 20.00
C ALA A 79 -13.92 43.66 20.57
N PRO A 80 -14.28 44.96 20.65
CA PRO A 80 -13.47 46.14 20.37
C PRO A 80 -12.25 46.32 21.29
N ALA A 81 -11.36 47.24 20.93
CA ALA A 81 -10.14 47.51 21.70
C ALA A 81 -10.44 47.99 23.14
N LEU A 82 -9.53 47.75 24.08
CA LEU A 82 -9.64 48.07 25.51
C LEU A 82 -10.08 49.51 25.82
N ASP A 83 -9.63 50.50 25.03
CA ASP A 83 -9.97 51.92 25.21
C ASP A 83 -11.31 52.34 24.56
N THR A 84 -12.01 51.41 23.90
CA THR A 84 -13.31 51.67 23.27
C THR A 84 -14.35 52.01 24.32
N PRO A 85 -15.10 53.14 24.19
CA PRO A 85 -16.18 53.47 25.09
C PRO A 85 -17.31 52.43 25.07
N VAL A 86 -17.86 52.11 26.24
CA VAL A 86 -19.02 51.22 26.35
C VAL A 86 -20.28 51.94 25.84
N GLU A 87 -20.96 51.31 24.88
CA GLU A 87 -22.32 51.65 24.44
C GLU A 87 -23.30 50.53 24.85
N ASP A 88 -24.60 50.81 24.78
CA ASP A 88 -25.65 49.85 25.13
C ASP A 88 -25.73 48.72 24.08
N GLU A 89 -25.90 47.47 24.54
CA GLU A 89 -25.85 46.24 23.73
C GLU A 89 -24.49 46.00 23.02
N ILE A 90 -23.37 46.55 23.53
CA ILE A 90 -22.03 46.30 22.95
C ILE A 90 -21.62 44.83 23.12
N LEU A 91 -21.23 44.20 21.99
CA LEU A 91 -20.57 42.90 21.98
C LEU A 91 -19.06 43.10 22.14
N ILE A 92 -18.46 42.37 23.07
CA ILE A 92 -17.02 42.25 23.25
C ILE A 92 -16.63 40.79 23.05
N GLU A 93 -15.88 40.52 22.00
CA GLU A 93 -15.28 39.22 21.73
C GLU A 93 -13.91 39.16 22.41
N TYR A 94 -13.69 38.13 23.23
CA TYR A 94 -12.44 37.89 23.96
C TYR A 94 -12.03 36.43 23.86
N LYS A 95 -10.85 36.17 23.29
CA LYS A 95 -10.21 34.86 23.28
C LYS A 95 -8.86 34.95 23.98
N SER A 96 -8.63 34.01 24.89
CA SER A 96 -7.33 33.83 25.52
C SER A 96 -6.32 33.26 24.53
N ALA A 97 -5.09 33.78 24.53
CA ALA A 97 -4.01 33.25 23.71
C ALA A 97 -3.40 32.01 24.35
N GLN A 98 -3.20 30.98 23.54
CA GLN A 98 -2.64 29.70 23.95
C GLN A 98 -1.19 29.61 23.48
N GLN A 99 -0.27 29.17 24.35
CA GLN A 99 1.09 28.90 23.93
C GLN A 99 1.13 27.55 23.21
N VAL A 100 1.76 27.51 22.03
CA VAL A 100 1.90 26.29 21.21
C VAL A 100 3.34 26.13 20.77
N THR A 101 3.78 24.89 20.60
CA THR A 101 5.08 24.55 20.02
C THR A 101 4.84 23.91 18.66
N VAL A 102 5.39 24.49 17.60
CA VAL A 102 5.26 23.96 16.24
C VAL A 102 6.64 23.49 15.77
N SER A 103 6.75 22.23 15.38
CA SER A 103 7.92 21.66 14.73
C SER A 103 7.68 21.60 13.23
N LEU A 104 8.35 22.47 12.48
CA LEU A 104 8.27 22.55 11.03
C LEU A 104 9.53 21.93 10.42
N GLU A 105 9.39 20.80 9.72
CA GLU A 105 10.53 20.10 9.08
C GLU A 105 11.70 19.81 10.06
N GLY A 106 11.37 19.60 11.34
CA GLY A 106 12.32 19.34 12.44
C GLY A 106 12.87 20.57 13.17
N GLU A 107 12.48 21.80 12.79
CA GLU A 107 12.80 23.02 13.54
C GLU A 107 11.62 23.42 14.46
N GLU A 108 11.85 23.40 15.79
CA GLU A 108 10.85 23.75 16.81
C GLU A 108 10.79 25.28 17.08
N GLU A 109 9.59 25.87 16.98
CA GLU A 109 9.31 27.25 17.38
C GLU A 109 8.15 27.33 18.40
N GLU A 110 8.33 28.13 19.46
CA GLU A 110 7.25 28.48 20.41
C GLU A 110 6.52 29.74 19.94
N MET A 111 5.19 29.70 19.85
CA MET A 111 4.36 30.85 19.49
C MET A 111 3.06 30.94 20.31
N TRP A 112 2.33 32.04 20.12
CA TRP A 112 1.04 32.30 20.77
C TRP A 112 -0.02 32.50 19.70
N THR A 113 -1.16 31.82 19.83
CA THR A 113 -2.29 31.90 18.89
C THR A 113 -3.63 32.01 19.62
N THR A 114 -4.65 32.49 18.92
CA THR A 114 -6.06 32.56 19.37
C THR A 114 -7.01 31.80 18.44
N VAL A 115 -6.47 30.97 17.54
CA VAL A 115 -7.23 30.05 16.70
C VAL A 115 -7.67 28.81 17.48
N ASP A 116 -8.73 28.15 17.02
CA ASP A 116 -9.37 27.07 17.77
C ASP A 116 -8.85 25.68 17.37
N THR A 117 -8.27 25.55 16.16
CA THR A 117 -7.82 24.26 15.61
C THR A 117 -6.44 24.30 14.94
N VAL A 118 -5.81 23.13 14.79
CA VAL A 118 -4.53 22.99 14.08
C VAL A 118 -4.63 23.44 12.62
N ASP A 119 -5.75 23.18 11.93
CA ASP A 119 -5.99 23.64 10.54
C ASP A 119 -5.91 25.17 10.42
N GLU A 120 -6.60 25.89 11.31
CA GLU A 120 -6.58 27.35 11.38
C GLU A 120 -5.19 27.90 11.75
N LEU A 121 -4.43 27.19 12.60
CA LEU A 121 -3.06 27.56 12.92
C LEU A 121 -2.13 27.43 11.72
N MET A 122 -2.27 26.34 10.93
CA MET A 122 -1.49 26.15 9.70
C MET A 122 -1.78 27.27 8.68
N GLU A 123 -3.04 27.69 8.53
CA GLU A 123 -3.39 28.87 7.72
C GLU A 123 -2.77 30.16 8.30
N GLU A 124 -2.81 30.38 9.63
CA GLU A 124 -2.22 31.54 10.30
C GLU A 124 -0.70 31.66 10.05
N ILE A 125 0.04 30.55 10.13
CA ILE A 125 1.49 30.51 9.83
C ILE A 125 1.80 30.39 8.33
N SER A 126 0.78 30.40 7.45
CA SER A 126 0.91 30.29 5.99
C SER A 126 1.57 28.99 5.50
N VAL A 127 1.26 27.86 6.14
CA VAL A 127 1.63 26.51 5.72
C VAL A 127 0.45 25.86 4.98
N ASP A 128 0.59 25.73 3.65
CA ASP A 128 -0.38 25.04 2.78
C ASP A 128 -0.25 23.51 2.92
N VAL A 129 -1.02 22.88 3.82
CA VAL A 129 -0.99 21.43 4.06
C VAL A 129 -1.60 20.64 2.90
N SER A 130 -0.82 19.70 2.34
CA SER A 130 -1.24 18.74 1.32
C SER A 130 -1.90 17.50 1.92
N GLN A 131 -2.68 16.77 1.12
CA GLN A 131 -3.31 15.50 1.51
C GLN A 131 -2.30 14.36 1.83
N HIS A 132 -1.02 14.56 1.54
CA HIS A 132 0.06 13.59 1.73
C HIS A 132 0.99 13.98 2.89
N ASP A 133 0.95 15.23 3.37
CA ASP A 133 1.84 15.72 4.42
C ASP A 133 1.44 15.10 5.78
N ALA A 134 2.42 14.87 6.65
CA ALA A 134 2.16 14.38 7.99
C ALA A 134 1.92 15.57 8.93
N VAL A 135 0.79 15.55 9.65
CA VAL A 135 0.46 16.52 10.69
C VAL A 135 -0.04 15.81 11.93
N GLU A 136 0.70 15.94 13.03
CA GLU A 136 0.32 15.39 14.34
C GLU A 136 0.31 16.50 15.42
N PRO A 137 -0.77 16.68 16.19
CA PRO A 137 -2.06 16.01 16.07
C PRO A 137 -2.81 16.45 14.80
N SER A 138 -3.86 15.70 14.44
CA SER A 138 -4.65 15.95 13.23
C SER A 138 -5.13 17.41 13.10
N LEU A 139 -5.26 17.92 11.88
CA LEU A 139 -5.78 19.27 11.57
C LEU A 139 -7.04 19.70 12.36
N HIS A 140 -7.94 18.76 12.67
CA HIS A 140 -9.18 19.04 13.42
C HIS A 140 -9.01 19.01 14.96
N ALA A 141 -7.79 18.87 15.47
CA ALA A 141 -7.52 18.88 16.90
C ALA A 141 -7.66 20.30 17.46
N GLU A 142 -8.32 20.41 18.62
CA GLU A 142 -8.46 21.66 19.37
C GLU A 142 -7.08 22.13 19.87
N ILE A 143 -6.73 23.40 19.61
CA ILE A 143 -5.55 24.03 20.20
C ILE A 143 -5.71 24.09 21.72
N LYS A 144 -4.65 23.73 22.44
CA LYS A 144 -4.57 23.72 23.91
C LYS A 144 -3.23 24.31 24.35
N ASP A 145 -3.22 25.01 25.47
CA ASP A 145 -1.98 25.55 26.05
C ASP A 145 -0.93 24.43 26.27
N GLY A 146 0.26 24.62 25.72
CA GLY A 146 1.35 23.65 25.70
C GLY A 146 1.17 22.49 24.70
N ILE A 147 0.33 22.62 23.67
CA ILE A 147 0.23 21.63 22.59
C ILE A 147 1.50 21.65 21.73
N GLU A 148 2.04 20.46 21.45
CA GLU A 148 3.12 20.23 20.49
C GLU A 148 2.48 19.78 19.17
N ILE A 149 2.89 20.41 18.06
CA ILE A 149 2.34 20.20 16.73
C ILE A 149 3.51 19.94 15.78
N PHE A 150 3.53 18.78 15.16
CA PHE A 150 4.55 18.33 14.21
C PHE A 150 3.98 18.42 12.79
N TYR A 151 4.73 19.03 11.89
CA TYR A 151 4.44 19.11 10.47
C TYR A 151 5.66 18.65 9.68
N GLU A 152 5.49 17.59 8.90
CA GLU A 152 6.46 17.14 7.92
C GLU A 152 5.83 17.10 6.53
N LYS A 153 6.50 17.78 5.60
CA LYS A 153 6.06 17.87 4.22
C LYS A 153 6.40 16.58 3.48
N ALA A 154 5.43 16.03 2.78
CA ALA A 154 5.63 14.85 1.95
C ALA A 154 6.20 15.20 0.57
N PHE A 155 7.00 14.28 0.05
CA PHE A 155 7.63 14.36 -1.25
C PHE A 155 7.49 13.04 -2.02
N PRO A 156 7.54 13.10 -3.37
CA PRO A 156 7.54 11.90 -4.18
C PRO A 156 8.91 11.20 -4.14
N VAL A 157 8.85 9.88 -4.08
CA VAL A 157 9.97 8.92 -4.14
C VAL A 157 9.63 7.90 -5.21
N THR A 158 10.62 7.47 -6.00
CA THR A 158 10.43 6.38 -6.98
C THR A 158 10.74 5.05 -6.32
N LEU A 159 9.84 4.09 -6.43
CA LEU A 159 10.05 2.69 -6.05
C LEU A 159 10.07 1.83 -7.32
N GLU A 160 11.21 1.21 -7.63
CA GLU A 160 11.32 0.17 -8.65
C GLU A 160 11.24 -1.21 -7.96
N ALA A 161 10.15 -1.93 -8.20
CA ALA A 161 9.95 -3.29 -7.69
C ALA A 161 9.45 -4.22 -8.81
N GLU A 162 10.03 -5.42 -8.91
CA GLU A 162 9.69 -6.41 -9.95
C GLU A 162 9.77 -5.87 -11.40
N GLY A 163 10.64 -4.88 -11.65
CA GLY A 163 10.77 -4.20 -12.95
C GLY A 163 9.61 -3.25 -13.30
N GLN A 164 8.89 -2.76 -12.28
CA GLN A 164 7.87 -1.72 -12.38
C GLN A 164 8.26 -0.52 -11.52
N GLU A 165 8.27 0.68 -12.10
CA GLU A 165 8.43 1.95 -11.40
C GLU A 165 7.06 2.46 -10.89
N GLU A 166 6.94 2.78 -9.61
CA GLU A 166 5.79 3.46 -8.99
C GLU A 166 6.25 4.74 -8.25
N GLU A 167 5.45 5.80 -8.30
CA GLU A 167 5.69 7.04 -7.56
C GLU A 167 4.88 7.03 -6.27
N ILE A 168 5.56 6.99 -5.14
CA ILE A 168 4.98 6.97 -3.79
C ILE A 168 5.24 8.30 -3.09
N TRP A 169 4.34 8.72 -2.20
CA TRP A 169 4.44 9.99 -1.48
C TRP A 169 4.66 9.71 0.01
N THR A 170 5.79 10.16 0.54
CA THR A 170 6.23 9.88 1.92
C THR A 170 6.88 11.12 2.54
N VAL A 171 7.01 11.13 3.86
CA VAL A 171 7.79 12.09 4.64
C VAL A 171 9.21 11.52 4.88
N PRO A 172 10.14 12.21 5.59
CA PRO A 172 11.44 11.65 5.94
C PRO A 172 11.37 10.36 6.78
N ALA A 173 11.30 9.21 6.11
CA ALA A 173 11.25 7.87 6.69
C ALA A 173 12.40 6.99 6.18
N THR A 174 12.67 5.88 6.85
CA THR A 174 13.62 4.86 6.37
C THR A 174 13.06 4.06 5.19
N VAL A 175 13.95 3.45 4.41
CA VAL A 175 13.55 2.53 3.33
C VAL A 175 12.75 1.34 3.88
N GLU A 176 13.10 0.83 5.07
CA GLU A 176 12.34 -0.23 5.76
C GLU A 176 10.89 0.20 6.03
N GLU A 177 10.68 1.34 6.68
CA GLU A 177 9.36 1.89 7.00
C GLU A 177 8.51 2.12 5.74
N ILE A 178 9.10 2.66 4.66
CA ILE A 178 8.42 2.88 3.39
C ILE A 178 7.95 1.58 2.73
N LEU A 179 8.78 0.52 2.77
CA LEU A 179 8.40 -0.79 2.24
C LEU A 179 7.31 -1.46 3.10
N GLU A 180 7.34 -1.28 4.43
CA GLU A 180 6.26 -1.75 5.32
C GLU A 180 4.93 -1.04 5.01
N GLU A 181 4.93 0.28 4.81
CA GLU A 181 3.73 1.06 4.46
C GLU A 181 3.12 0.61 3.12
N GLU A 182 3.94 0.34 2.11
CA GLU A 182 3.49 -0.22 0.82
C GLU A 182 3.20 -1.74 0.86
N ASN A 183 3.31 -2.36 2.04
CA ASN A 183 3.02 -3.78 2.32
C ASN A 183 3.93 -4.75 1.52
N ILE A 184 5.22 -4.42 1.40
CA ILE A 184 6.23 -5.18 0.66
C ILE A 184 7.13 -5.96 1.62
N GLU A 185 6.94 -7.28 1.68
CA GLU A 185 7.74 -8.17 2.54
C GLU A 185 9.07 -8.58 1.89
N LEU A 186 10.19 -8.30 2.57
CA LEU A 186 11.54 -8.72 2.17
C LEU A 186 11.83 -10.19 2.51
N ASN A 187 12.45 -10.90 1.58
CA ASN A 187 12.96 -12.27 1.77
C ASN A 187 14.41 -12.26 2.29
N GLU A 188 14.86 -13.37 2.89
CA GLU A 188 16.24 -13.49 3.46
C GLU A 188 17.40 -13.23 2.47
N LEU A 189 17.16 -13.28 1.15
CA LEU A 189 18.17 -13.10 0.12
C LEU A 189 18.07 -11.78 -0.64
N ASP A 190 16.99 -11.03 -0.42
CA ASP A 190 16.67 -9.83 -1.17
C ASP A 190 17.65 -8.68 -0.90
N LYS A 191 17.59 -7.68 -1.78
CA LYS A 191 18.42 -6.49 -1.69
C LYS A 191 17.57 -5.28 -1.97
N VAL A 192 17.76 -4.24 -1.16
CA VAL A 192 17.20 -2.91 -1.41
C VAL A 192 18.34 -1.91 -1.58
N ILE A 193 18.17 -0.98 -2.50
CA ILE A 193 19.11 0.12 -2.76
C ILE A 193 18.31 1.44 -2.76
N PRO A 194 18.59 2.41 -1.87
CA PRO A 194 19.55 2.35 -0.76
C PRO A 194 19.15 1.32 0.32
N SER A 195 20.02 1.12 1.31
CA SER A 195 19.79 0.14 2.38
C SER A 195 18.53 0.44 3.20
N GLU A 196 17.92 -0.61 3.75
CA GLU A 196 16.76 -0.56 4.67
C GLU A 196 16.86 0.56 5.74
N ASP A 197 18.02 0.72 6.40
CA ASP A 197 18.27 1.75 7.41
C ASP A 197 18.44 3.20 6.89
N GLU A 198 18.52 3.44 5.58
CA GLU A 198 18.80 4.78 5.02
C GLU A 198 17.53 5.65 5.07
N VAL A 199 17.66 6.87 5.63
CA VAL A 199 16.57 7.85 5.63
C VAL A 199 16.43 8.48 4.25
N VAL A 200 15.23 8.35 3.69
CA VAL A 200 14.87 8.76 2.35
C VAL A 200 14.60 10.27 2.28
N THR A 201 15.00 10.90 1.18
CA THR A 201 14.80 12.35 0.93
C THR A 201 14.20 12.60 -0.46
N GLU A 202 13.82 13.84 -0.77
CA GLU A 202 13.26 14.22 -2.08
C GLU A 202 14.06 13.62 -3.26
N SER A 203 13.35 13.03 -4.23
CA SER A 203 13.96 12.42 -5.44
C SER A 203 14.89 11.23 -5.19
N THR A 204 14.77 10.54 -4.05
CA THR A 204 15.39 9.23 -3.87
C THR A 204 14.73 8.19 -4.78
N GLU A 205 15.52 7.21 -5.22
CA GLU A 205 15.11 6.07 -6.04
C GLU A 205 15.41 4.82 -5.21
N ILE A 206 14.37 4.02 -4.93
CA ILE A 206 14.41 2.79 -4.16
C ILE A 206 14.29 1.61 -5.14
N GLU A 207 15.35 0.83 -5.31
CA GLU A 207 15.38 -0.37 -6.15
C GLU A 207 15.26 -1.61 -5.26
N LEU A 208 14.21 -2.42 -5.47
CA LEU A 208 14.02 -3.73 -4.86
C LEU A 208 14.42 -4.84 -5.84
N VAL A 209 15.46 -5.60 -5.47
CA VAL A 209 15.93 -6.77 -6.22
C VAL A 209 15.53 -8.04 -5.49
N ARG A 210 14.53 -8.76 -6.04
CA ARG A 210 14.14 -10.08 -5.54
C ARG A 210 15.19 -11.11 -5.94
N VAL A 211 15.74 -11.83 -4.97
CA VAL A 211 16.82 -12.81 -5.19
C VAL A 211 16.33 -14.21 -4.88
N GLU A 212 16.39 -15.08 -5.87
CA GLU A 212 16.01 -16.49 -5.75
C GLU A 212 17.19 -17.42 -6.05
N LYS A 213 17.16 -18.61 -5.45
CA LYS A 213 18.17 -19.67 -5.68
C LYS A 213 17.49 -20.99 -5.99
N GLU A 214 17.79 -21.53 -7.17
CA GLU A 214 17.22 -22.79 -7.67
C GLU A 214 18.30 -23.84 -7.95
N GLU A 215 17.94 -25.12 -7.85
CA GLU A 215 18.80 -26.25 -8.22
C GLU A 215 18.46 -26.75 -9.63
N GLU A 216 19.32 -26.47 -10.62
CA GLU A 216 19.18 -26.98 -11.99
C GLU A 216 20.01 -28.26 -12.18
N ILE A 217 19.44 -29.30 -12.79
CA ILE A 217 20.12 -30.57 -13.06
C ILE A 217 20.30 -30.81 -14.56
N GLU A 218 21.53 -30.74 -15.04
CA GLU A 218 21.89 -30.98 -16.44
C GLU A 218 22.48 -32.40 -16.63
N GLU A 219 22.06 -33.14 -17.66
CA GLU A 219 22.63 -34.47 -17.98
C GLU A 219 23.60 -34.39 -19.18
N GLU A 220 24.90 -34.59 -18.94
CA GLU A 220 25.92 -34.60 -19.99
C GLU A 220 26.31 -36.05 -20.39
N THR A 221 26.47 -36.27 -21.70
CA THR A 221 26.93 -37.56 -22.26
C THR A 221 28.45 -37.61 -22.38
N VAL A 222 29.10 -38.48 -21.60
CA VAL A 222 30.55 -38.67 -21.63
C VAL A 222 30.93 -39.70 -22.69
N ASN A 223 31.56 -39.24 -23.78
CA ASN A 223 32.01 -40.10 -24.87
C ASN A 223 33.03 -41.17 -24.39
N PHE A 224 32.93 -42.37 -24.96
CA PHE A 224 33.89 -43.45 -24.73
C PHE A 224 35.13 -43.30 -25.61
N LYS A 225 36.27 -43.85 -25.18
CA LYS A 225 37.51 -43.83 -25.97
C LYS A 225 37.59 -45.09 -26.85
N ILE A 226 38.29 -44.99 -27.98
CA ILE A 226 38.64 -46.15 -28.80
C ILE A 226 40.05 -46.58 -28.40
N VAL A 227 40.19 -47.83 -27.93
CA VAL A 227 41.44 -48.43 -27.49
C VAL A 227 41.85 -49.51 -28.48
N THR A 228 42.93 -49.25 -29.21
CA THR A 228 43.50 -50.21 -30.16
C THR A 228 44.38 -51.24 -29.45
N LYS A 229 44.25 -52.51 -29.80
CA LYS A 229 45.04 -53.63 -29.25
C LYS A 229 45.57 -54.52 -30.37
N GLU A 230 46.85 -54.89 -30.32
CA GLU A 230 47.43 -55.82 -31.29
C GLU A 230 46.92 -57.26 -31.10
N ASP A 231 46.70 -57.97 -32.21
CA ASP A 231 46.26 -59.37 -32.26
C ASP A 231 47.07 -60.15 -33.31
N ASP A 232 47.85 -61.13 -32.85
CA ASP A 232 48.73 -61.97 -33.67
C ASP A 232 48.01 -63.14 -34.38
N SER A 233 46.73 -63.32 -34.10
CA SER A 233 45.86 -64.26 -34.81
C SER A 233 45.24 -63.64 -36.06
N LEU A 234 45.05 -62.32 -36.04
CA LEU A 234 44.40 -61.52 -37.09
C LEU A 234 45.44 -61.01 -38.12
N ALA A 235 45.10 -61.07 -39.41
CA ALA A 235 46.01 -60.68 -40.50
C ALA A 235 46.29 -59.16 -40.53
N ILE A 236 47.53 -58.78 -40.87
CA ILE A 236 47.92 -57.37 -41.10
C ILE A 236 46.93 -56.66 -42.03
N GLY A 237 46.51 -55.46 -41.62
CA GLY A 237 45.52 -54.65 -42.34
C GLY A 237 44.06 -55.07 -42.13
N ARG A 238 43.78 -55.96 -41.16
CA ARG A 238 42.43 -56.23 -40.66
C ARG A 238 42.24 -55.64 -39.27
N GLU A 239 41.00 -55.25 -39.00
CA GLU A 239 40.54 -54.80 -37.69
C GLU A 239 39.29 -55.58 -37.29
N ALA A 240 39.07 -55.74 -35.98
CA ALA A 240 37.86 -56.33 -35.42
C ALA A 240 37.48 -55.66 -34.09
N VAL A 241 36.23 -55.28 -33.90
CA VAL A 241 35.74 -54.78 -32.60
C VAL A 241 35.65 -55.96 -31.62
N VAL A 242 36.48 -55.95 -30.59
CA VAL A 242 36.51 -56.96 -29.51
C VAL A 242 35.50 -56.62 -28.42
N GLN A 243 35.33 -55.33 -28.13
CA GLN A 243 34.36 -54.81 -27.17
C GLN A 243 33.71 -53.55 -27.76
N PRO A 244 32.37 -53.47 -27.90
CA PRO A 244 31.70 -52.24 -28.30
C PRO A 244 31.82 -51.20 -27.17
N GLY A 245 32.00 -49.94 -27.55
CA GLY A 245 31.97 -48.84 -26.59
C GLY A 245 30.54 -48.49 -26.18
N THR A 246 30.38 -47.97 -24.96
CA THR A 246 29.11 -47.39 -24.50
C THR A 246 29.38 -46.05 -23.87
N ALA A 247 28.64 -45.01 -24.28
CA ALA A 247 28.77 -43.69 -23.69
C ALA A 247 28.41 -43.72 -22.20
N GLY A 248 29.06 -42.87 -21.43
CA GLY A 248 28.70 -42.58 -20.05
C GLY A 248 27.66 -41.47 -19.98
N LYS A 249 27.10 -41.28 -18.79
CA LYS A 249 26.21 -40.18 -18.43
C LYS A 249 26.65 -39.65 -17.08
N ILE A 250 26.74 -38.34 -16.96
CA ILE A 250 26.89 -37.63 -15.70
C ILE A 250 25.72 -36.67 -15.54
N LYS A 251 25.28 -36.45 -14.30
CA LYS A 251 24.43 -35.32 -13.94
C LYS A 251 25.29 -34.27 -13.28
N LYS A 252 25.04 -33.01 -13.60
CA LYS A 252 25.62 -31.86 -12.91
C LYS A 252 24.49 -31.12 -12.20
N HIS A 253 24.71 -30.84 -10.93
CA HIS A 253 23.80 -30.09 -10.09
C HIS A 253 24.36 -28.67 -9.96
N TYR A 254 23.60 -27.71 -10.44
CA TYR A 254 23.95 -26.30 -10.43
C TYR A 254 23.08 -25.56 -9.43
N GLU A 255 23.69 -24.68 -8.63
CA GLU A 255 22.96 -23.62 -7.92
C GLU A 255 22.90 -22.43 -8.88
N VAL A 256 21.68 -22.05 -9.28
CA VAL A 256 21.39 -20.90 -10.16
C VAL A 256 20.86 -19.79 -9.27
N THR A 257 21.46 -18.61 -9.33
CA THR A 257 20.93 -17.41 -8.65
C THR A 257 20.23 -16.53 -9.68
N LEU A 258 18.98 -16.21 -9.39
CA LEU A 258 18.11 -15.35 -10.18
C LEU A 258 17.98 -14.00 -9.46
N GLU A 259 18.07 -12.89 -10.20
CA GLU A 259 17.74 -11.55 -9.71
C GLU A 259 16.60 -11.00 -10.59
N ASN A 260 15.47 -10.64 -9.98
CA ASN A 260 14.24 -10.26 -10.69
C ASN A 260 13.80 -11.26 -11.79
N GLY A 261 14.10 -12.55 -11.59
CA GLY A 261 13.80 -13.64 -12.52
C GLY A 261 14.84 -13.87 -13.63
N GLU A 262 15.91 -13.08 -13.71
CA GLU A 262 17.00 -13.26 -14.68
C GLU A 262 18.21 -13.99 -14.06
N GLU A 263 18.81 -14.95 -14.79
CA GLU A 263 20.01 -15.68 -14.33
C GLU A 263 21.24 -14.77 -14.30
N VAL A 264 21.69 -14.40 -13.11
CA VAL A 264 22.91 -13.62 -12.89
C VAL A 264 24.14 -14.48 -12.58
N SER A 265 23.95 -15.68 -12.03
CA SER A 265 25.06 -16.61 -11.78
C SER A 265 24.64 -18.08 -11.69
N ARG A 266 25.60 -18.97 -11.99
CA ARG A 266 25.44 -20.44 -12.00
C ARG A 266 26.71 -21.10 -11.47
N GLU A 267 26.63 -21.82 -10.35
CA GLU A 267 27.75 -22.54 -9.74
C GLU A 267 27.54 -24.06 -9.78
N LEU A 268 28.58 -24.81 -10.18
CA LEU A 268 28.54 -26.28 -10.17
C LEU A 268 28.75 -26.82 -8.74
N VAL A 269 27.67 -27.22 -8.08
CA VAL A 269 27.70 -27.73 -6.71
C VAL A 269 28.16 -29.20 -6.66
N SER A 270 27.68 -30.05 -7.58
CA SER A 270 28.09 -31.46 -7.61
C SER A 270 27.97 -32.15 -8.97
N GLU A 271 28.67 -33.27 -9.13
CA GLU A 271 28.60 -34.15 -10.31
C GLU A 271 28.33 -35.61 -9.88
N GLU A 272 27.27 -36.22 -10.42
CA GLU A 272 26.91 -37.63 -10.20
C GLU A 272 27.17 -38.47 -11.47
N ILE A 273 27.97 -39.53 -11.37
CA ILE A 273 28.18 -40.47 -12.49
C ILE A 273 27.04 -41.48 -12.56
N VAL A 274 25.96 -41.13 -13.27
CA VAL A 274 24.79 -42.00 -13.53
C VAL A 274 25.17 -43.27 -14.30
N GLN A 275 26.03 -43.15 -15.31
CA GLN A 275 26.54 -44.29 -16.09
C GLN A 275 28.01 -44.10 -16.44
N LYS A 276 28.87 -45.04 -16.04
CA LYS A 276 30.28 -45.04 -16.47
C LYS A 276 30.38 -45.42 -17.96
N SER A 277 31.16 -44.65 -18.71
CA SER A 277 31.51 -45.01 -20.09
C SER A 277 32.32 -46.32 -20.11
N LYS A 278 32.24 -47.04 -21.22
CA LYS A 278 33.07 -48.22 -21.50
C LYS A 278 33.75 -48.00 -22.84
N ASP A 279 35.07 -48.09 -22.85
CA ASP A 279 35.87 -47.90 -24.05
C ASP A 279 35.58 -49.01 -25.09
N GLN A 280 35.64 -48.62 -26.37
CA GLN A 280 35.56 -49.54 -27.49
C GLN A 280 36.94 -50.15 -27.74
N ILE A 281 37.07 -51.47 -27.68
CA ILE A 281 38.34 -52.15 -27.95
C ILE A 281 38.34 -52.64 -29.40
N VAL A 282 39.31 -52.20 -30.19
CA VAL A 282 39.52 -52.62 -31.58
C VAL A 282 40.81 -53.42 -31.66
N ALA A 283 40.72 -54.70 -32.03
CA ALA A 283 41.88 -55.52 -32.36
C ALA A 283 42.39 -55.14 -33.75
N VAL A 284 43.69 -54.92 -33.87
CA VAL A 284 44.41 -54.72 -35.15
C VAL A 284 45.35 -55.88 -35.40
N GLY A 285 45.31 -56.42 -36.61
CA GLY A 285 46.08 -57.63 -36.93
C GLY A 285 47.58 -57.37 -37.11
N THR A 286 48.40 -58.19 -36.45
CA THR A 286 49.87 -58.18 -36.60
C THR A 286 50.41 -59.43 -37.29
N LYS A 287 49.54 -60.39 -37.68
CA LYS A 287 49.95 -61.61 -38.36
C LYS A 287 50.39 -61.33 -39.80
N GLU A 288 51.68 -61.49 -40.05
CA GLU A 288 52.26 -61.37 -41.38
C GLU A 288 51.73 -62.46 -42.34
N PRO A 289 51.53 -62.15 -43.64
CA PRO A 289 51.15 -63.12 -44.63
C PRO A 289 52.31 -64.09 -44.93
N VAL A 290 52.10 -65.38 -44.66
CA VAL A 290 53.04 -66.44 -45.08
C VAL A 290 53.12 -66.45 -46.61
N GLN A 291 54.25 -66.02 -47.17
CA GLN A 291 54.46 -65.99 -48.62
C GLN A 291 54.54 -67.42 -49.18
N VAL A 292 53.43 -67.91 -49.73
CA VAL A 292 53.42 -69.17 -50.49
C VAL A 292 53.94 -68.85 -51.89
N ALA A 293 55.16 -69.27 -52.19
CA ALA A 293 55.74 -69.14 -53.52
C ALA A 293 54.97 -70.00 -54.54
N ALA A 294 54.31 -69.35 -55.51
CA ALA A 294 53.61 -70.00 -56.61
C ALA A 294 54.02 -69.35 -57.96
N ALA A 295 54.21 -70.18 -58.98
CA ALA A 295 54.96 -69.84 -60.18
C ALA A 295 54.20 -69.02 -61.23
N SER A 296 54.98 -68.30 -62.06
CA SER A 296 54.53 -67.53 -63.23
C SER A 296 53.87 -68.37 -64.33
N THR A 297 53.00 -67.76 -65.13
CA THR A 297 52.88 -68.03 -66.59
C THR A 297 52.17 -66.89 -67.32
N GLU A 298 52.47 -66.69 -68.61
CA GLU A 298 52.18 -65.46 -69.37
C GLU A 298 51.09 -65.61 -70.48
N LYS A 299 50.12 -64.67 -70.48
CA LYS A 299 49.78 -63.72 -71.59
C LYS A 299 49.21 -64.18 -72.99
N LYS A 300 47.89 -63.90 -73.20
CA LYS A 300 47.17 -63.38 -74.44
C LYS A 300 47.17 -64.25 -75.75
N PRO A 301 46.35 -63.98 -76.83
CA PRO A 301 45.31 -62.94 -77.10
C PRO A 301 44.01 -63.35 -77.90
N ALA A 302 43.20 -62.32 -78.29
CA ALA A 302 42.18 -62.24 -79.40
C ALA A 302 40.71 -62.70 -79.09
N SER A 303 39.70 -61.81 -79.05
CA SER A 303 38.75 -61.33 -80.11
C SER A 303 37.71 -62.38 -80.56
N GLU A 304 36.40 -62.11 -80.79
CA GLU A 304 35.61 -60.86 -80.92
C GLU A 304 34.08 -61.16 -80.75
N ASP A 305 33.25 -60.10 -80.83
CA ASP A 305 31.82 -60.06 -81.23
C ASP A 305 30.63 -60.01 -80.20
N SER A 306 29.63 -59.21 -80.62
CA SER A 306 28.23 -58.86 -80.24
C SER A 306 27.40 -59.72 -79.25
N GLU A 307 26.28 -59.26 -78.61
CA GLU A 307 25.47 -58.03 -78.68
C GLU A 307 24.60 -57.84 -77.40
N ALA A 308 24.11 -56.61 -77.11
CA ALA A 308 22.86 -56.23 -76.37
C ALA A 308 22.54 -56.83 -74.95
N ALA A 309 21.99 -56.11 -73.96
CA ALA A 309 21.51 -54.73 -73.83
C ALA A 309 21.39 -54.29 -72.33
N VAL A 310 21.52 -52.97 -72.07
CA VAL A 310 20.70 -52.08 -71.18
C VAL A 310 20.16 -52.67 -69.84
N SER A 311 20.33 -52.10 -68.64
CA SER A 311 20.61 -50.72 -68.13
C SER A 311 21.26 -50.82 -66.72
N LYS A 312 22.23 -50.00 -66.27
CA LYS A 312 22.27 -48.52 -66.03
C LYS A 312 21.27 -48.04 -64.93
N GLU A 313 21.63 -47.18 -63.96
CA GLU A 313 22.93 -46.61 -63.53
C GLU A 313 22.82 -46.08 -62.07
N LYS A 314 23.85 -46.27 -61.20
CA LYS A 314 24.82 -45.28 -60.66
C LYS A 314 24.25 -44.18 -59.72
N ASN A 315 24.75 -44.06 -58.47
CA ASN A 315 25.93 -43.27 -58.01
C ASN A 315 25.66 -41.74 -58.03
N ASN A 316 26.18 -40.88 -57.12
CA ASN A 316 27.54 -40.86 -56.57
C ASN A 316 27.66 -40.00 -55.27
N THR A 317 28.45 -40.49 -54.31
CA THR A 317 29.47 -39.82 -53.47
C THR A 317 29.58 -38.27 -53.36
N ALA A 318 29.46 -37.77 -52.11
CA ALA A 318 30.22 -36.73 -51.34
C ALA A 318 30.80 -35.46 -52.04
N SER A 319 30.85 -34.24 -51.44
CA SER A 319 31.35 -33.83 -50.11
C SER A 319 31.11 -32.32 -49.79
N ILE A 320 30.95 -32.00 -48.49
CA ILE A 320 31.51 -30.87 -47.70
C ILE A 320 31.56 -29.44 -48.30
N THR A 321 30.89 -28.47 -47.64
CA THR A 321 31.47 -27.29 -46.92
C THR A 321 30.40 -26.57 -46.09
N ALA A 322 30.81 -25.84 -45.04
CA ALA A 322 29.94 -25.08 -44.12
C ALA A 322 29.93 -23.57 -44.45
N ASP A 323 28.91 -22.84 -43.97
CA ASP A 323 29.08 -21.64 -43.12
C ASP A 323 27.73 -21.23 -42.45
N ALA A 324 27.76 -20.23 -41.55
CA ALA A 324 26.76 -19.99 -40.50
C ALA A 324 25.72 -18.84 -40.73
N GLU A 325 25.06 -18.43 -39.64
CA GLU A 325 24.20 -17.26 -39.38
C GLU A 325 22.67 -17.27 -39.72
N GLU A 326 21.89 -17.47 -38.66
CA GLU A 326 20.74 -16.68 -38.16
C GLU A 326 19.47 -16.38 -39.02
N ALA A 327 18.30 -16.80 -38.48
CA ALA A 327 17.09 -15.98 -38.22
C ALA A 327 15.79 -16.84 -38.12
N ALA A 328 14.88 -16.48 -37.22
CA ALA A 328 13.52 -17.02 -37.08
C ALA A 328 12.47 -15.87 -37.11
N PRO A 329 11.13 -16.06 -36.97
CA PRO A 329 10.24 -17.24 -37.08
C PRO A 329 9.20 -16.98 -38.25
N PRO A 330 7.90 -17.42 -38.32
CA PRO A 330 7.06 -18.20 -37.37
C PRO A 330 5.94 -19.17 -37.92
N LYS A 331 5.30 -19.84 -36.94
CA LYS A 331 3.85 -20.22 -36.79
C LYS A 331 3.23 -21.55 -37.31
N GLU A 332 2.52 -22.18 -36.35
CA GLU A 332 1.23 -22.94 -36.42
C GLU A 332 1.16 -24.24 -37.29
N ALA A 333 0.65 -25.40 -36.85
CA ALA A 333 -0.52 -25.64 -35.98
C ALA A 333 -0.74 -27.11 -35.52
N GLN A 334 -1.59 -27.26 -34.49
CA GLN A 334 -2.64 -28.29 -34.26
C GLN A 334 -2.43 -29.57 -33.41
N LYS A 335 -3.38 -29.66 -32.44
CA LYS A 335 -4.09 -30.82 -31.84
C LYS A 335 -3.41 -31.58 -30.69
N LYS A 336 -4.13 -32.16 -29.71
CA LYS A 336 -5.49 -32.07 -29.10
C LYS A 336 -5.83 -33.46 -28.51
N ASN A 337 -6.05 -33.54 -27.20
CA ASN A 337 -6.99 -34.42 -26.46
C ASN A 337 -6.87 -34.02 -24.98
N THR A 338 -7.89 -33.75 -24.15
CA THR A 338 -9.27 -34.29 -23.98
C THR A 338 -9.34 -35.60 -23.19
N THR A 339 -9.89 -35.52 -21.96
CA THR A 339 -10.74 -36.47 -21.17
C THR A 339 -10.67 -35.99 -19.70
N ALA A 340 -11.65 -35.46 -18.96
CA ALA A 340 -13.13 -35.54 -18.87
C ALA A 340 -13.71 -36.65 -17.96
N GLU A 341 -14.75 -36.25 -17.18
CA GLU A 341 -15.67 -37.03 -16.30
C GLU A 341 -15.14 -37.55 -14.94
N THR A 342 -15.90 -37.66 -13.82
CA THR A 342 -17.31 -37.25 -13.50
C THR A 342 -17.55 -37.15 -11.95
N GLN A 343 -18.65 -36.50 -11.50
CA GLN A 343 -19.08 -36.29 -10.08
C GLN A 343 -20.10 -37.35 -9.55
N SER A 344 -20.27 -37.47 -8.21
CA SER A 344 -21.51 -37.80 -7.43
C SER A 344 -21.16 -37.97 -5.92
N SER A 345 -21.76 -37.30 -4.90
CA SER A 345 -23.12 -37.37 -4.28
C SER A 345 -23.47 -38.75 -3.63
N GLU A 346 -24.03 -38.92 -2.41
CA GLU A 346 -24.62 -38.02 -1.38
C GLU A 346 -24.90 -38.79 -0.03
N ASN A 347 -25.23 -38.09 1.08
CA ASN A 347 -25.90 -38.53 2.35
C ASN A 347 -25.17 -39.50 3.35
N GLU A 348 -25.37 -39.46 4.69
CA GLU A 348 -26.25 -38.66 5.59
C GLU A 348 -25.77 -38.65 7.08
N ALA A 349 -26.34 -37.72 7.88
CA ALA A 349 -26.61 -37.76 9.35
C ALA A 349 -25.56 -37.33 10.42
N GLU A 350 -25.92 -36.23 11.11
CA GLU A 350 -25.75 -35.87 12.55
C GLU A 350 -24.37 -35.90 13.25
N ASN A 351 -23.87 -34.70 13.61
CA ASN A 351 -23.79 -34.29 15.02
C ASN A 351 -23.87 -32.76 15.16
N ASN A 352 -24.37 -32.29 16.31
CA ASN A 352 -24.48 -30.86 16.66
C ASN A 352 -23.30 -30.48 17.57
N GLU A 353 -22.24 -29.91 17.00
CA GLU A 353 -21.17 -29.26 17.75
C GLU A 353 -21.03 -27.81 17.29
N GLN A 354 -20.93 -26.92 18.27
CA GLN A 354 -20.76 -25.49 18.08
C GLN A 354 -19.30 -25.21 17.77
N THR A 355 -18.89 -25.49 16.54
CA THR A 355 -17.54 -25.24 16.04
C THR A 355 -17.39 -23.76 15.73
N GLU A 356 -16.47 -23.08 16.42
CA GLU A 356 -15.90 -21.82 15.93
C GLU A 356 -15.28 -22.13 14.56
N LYS A 357 -15.88 -21.61 13.49
CA LYS A 357 -15.26 -21.68 12.18
C LYS A 357 -14.02 -20.81 12.22
N GLU A 358 -12.85 -21.43 12.10
CA GLU A 358 -11.72 -20.74 11.50
C GLU A 358 -12.12 -20.44 10.05
N GLU A 359 -12.46 -19.17 9.77
CA GLU A 359 -12.99 -18.77 8.47
C GLU A 359 -11.86 -18.74 7.43
N GLU A 360 -11.76 -19.88 6.75
CA GLU A 360 -10.81 -20.17 5.67
C GLU A 360 -10.79 -19.06 4.62
N TRP A 361 -9.60 -18.50 4.41
CA TRP A 361 -9.31 -17.57 3.33
C TRP A 361 -9.63 -18.19 1.97
N LYS A 362 -10.35 -17.46 1.14
CA LYS A 362 -10.74 -17.88 -0.21
C LYS A 362 -10.33 -16.85 -1.23
N THR A 363 -9.83 -17.30 -2.37
CA THR A 363 -9.51 -16.40 -3.49
C THR A 363 -10.77 -15.94 -4.20
N PHE A 364 -10.93 -14.63 -4.33
CA PHE A 364 -11.95 -13.96 -5.14
C PHE A 364 -11.28 -13.15 -6.25
N ALA A 365 -11.95 -13.03 -7.40
CA ALA A 365 -11.66 -11.95 -8.32
C ALA A 365 -12.23 -10.65 -7.75
N ALA A 366 -11.45 -9.59 -7.68
CA ALA A 366 -11.90 -8.27 -7.24
C ALA A 366 -11.79 -7.25 -8.37
N THR A 367 -12.83 -6.43 -8.48
CA THR A 367 -12.81 -5.13 -9.17
C THR A 367 -13.10 -4.02 -8.16
N ALA A 368 -13.04 -2.76 -8.59
CA ALA A 368 -13.47 -1.63 -7.77
C ALA A 368 -14.54 -0.78 -8.48
N TYR A 369 -15.43 -0.17 -7.70
CA TYR A 369 -16.49 0.71 -8.19
C TYR A 369 -16.61 1.99 -7.35
N THR A 370 -17.22 3.02 -7.93
CA THR A 370 -17.48 4.28 -7.23
C THR A 370 -18.96 4.66 -7.29
N ALA A 371 -19.39 5.52 -6.37
CA ALA A 371 -20.76 6.02 -6.31
C ALA A 371 -21.06 7.07 -7.40
N ASP A 372 -20.02 7.69 -7.95
CA ASP A 372 -20.09 8.71 -9.01
C ASP A 372 -19.89 8.11 -10.40
N CYS A 373 -20.90 7.34 -10.79
CA CYS A 373 -21.11 6.90 -12.17
C CYS A 373 -22.43 7.46 -12.74
N SER A 374 -22.45 7.68 -14.06
CA SER A 374 -23.60 8.26 -14.77
C SER A 374 -24.81 7.32 -14.67
N GLY A 375 -25.86 7.76 -13.96
CA GLY A 375 -27.06 6.97 -13.68
C GLY A 375 -27.04 6.18 -12.36
N CYS A 376 -25.95 6.27 -11.58
CA CYS A 376 -25.83 5.59 -10.29
C CYS A 376 -26.48 6.41 -9.17
N SER A 377 -27.30 5.74 -8.35
CA SER A 377 -27.95 6.35 -7.17
C SER A 377 -26.98 6.65 -6.03
N GLY A 378 -25.86 5.91 -5.95
CA GLY A 378 -24.97 5.90 -4.79
C GLY A 378 -25.58 5.24 -3.56
N ILE A 379 -26.68 4.49 -3.71
CA ILE A 379 -27.35 3.75 -2.63
C ILE A 379 -27.12 2.25 -2.83
N THR A 380 -26.57 1.58 -1.83
CA THR A 380 -26.33 0.13 -1.84
C THR A 380 -27.61 -0.69 -1.76
N GLN A 381 -27.55 -1.99 -2.06
CA GLN A 381 -28.65 -2.93 -1.86
C GLN A 381 -29.20 -2.95 -0.41
N THR A 382 -28.35 -2.75 0.61
CA THR A 382 -28.78 -2.62 2.01
C THR A 382 -29.32 -1.23 2.39
N GLY A 383 -29.25 -0.25 1.48
CA GLY A 383 -29.76 1.11 1.67
C GLY A 383 -28.75 2.14 2.18
N MET A 384 -27.45 1.80 2.24
CA MET A 384 -26.40 2.74 2.66
C MET A 384 -26.14 3.77 1.56
N ASN A 385 -26.05 5.06 1.93
CA ASN A 385 -25.74 6.14 0.99
C ASN A 385 -24.24 6.41 0.94
N LEU A 386 -23.57 5.89 -0.08
CA LEU A 386 -22.13 6.00 -0.30
C LEU A 386 -21.68 7.43 -0.64
N LYS A 387 -22.58 8.30 -1.12
CA LYS A 387 -22.26 9.73 -1.37
C LYS A 387 -22.27 10.58 -0.11
N ALA A 388 -22.99 10.13 0.92
CA ALA A 388 -22.99 10.74 2.25
C ALA A 388 -21.96 10.10 3.18
N ASN A 389 -21.34 8.99 2.76
CA ASN A 389 -20.35 8.23 3.54
C ASN A 389 -19.23 7.79 2.57
N PRO A 390 -18.36 8.71 2.10
CA PRO A 390 -17.33 8.38 1.12
C PRO A 390 -16.32 7.35 1.65
N ASP A 391 -16.09 7.31 2.95
CA ASP A 391 -15.18 6.38 3.63
C ASP A 391 -15.85 5.05 4.03
N ALA A 392 -17.09 4.82 3.57
CA ALA A 392 -17.83 3.60 3.88
C ALA A 392 -17.10 2.37 3.35
N ARG A 393 -16.64 1.49 4.25
CA ARG A 393 -15.95 0.25 3.87
C ARG A 393 -16.94 -0.81 3.40
N VAL A 394 -17.35 -0.71 2.14
CA VAL A 394 -18.39 -1.54 1.52
C VAL A 394 -17.84 -2.39 0.38
N VAL A 395 -18.39 -3.59 0.24
CA VAL A 395 -18.15 -4.50 -0.88
C VAL A 395 -19.46 -5.00 -1.47
N ALA A 396 -19.53 -5.04 -2.80
CA ALA A 396 -20.58 -5.72 -3.54
C ALA A 396 -20.21 -7.19 -3.72
N VAL A 397 -21.17 -8.10 -3.48
CA VAL A 397 -20.94 -9.55 -3.46
C VAL A 397 -22.03 -10.33 -4.20
N ASP A 398 -21.80 -11.63 -4.42
CA ASP A 398 -22.87 -12.60 -4.69
C ASP A 398 -23.48 -13.09 -3.36
N PRO A 399 -24.77 -12.81 -3.07
CA PRO A 399 -25.44 -13.25 -1.85
C PRO A 399 -25.49 -14.77 -1.64
N GLY A 400 -25.27 -15.57 -2.70
CA GLY A 400 -25.15 -17.02 -2.63
C GLY A 400 -23.77 -17.52 -2.17
N VAL A 401 -22.77 -16.64 -2.12
CA VAL A 401 -21.39 -16.96 -1.68
C VAL A 401 -21.04 -16.22 -0.38
N ILE A 402 -21.35 -14.92 -0.31
CA ILE A 402 -21.20 -14.08 0.90
C ILE A 402 -22.57 -13.44 1.18
N PRO A 403 -23.24 -13.74 2.29
CA PRO A 403 -24.53 -13.15 2.62
C PRO A 403 -24.48 -11.61 2.73
N LEU A 404 -25.55 -10.94 2.30
CA LEU A 404 -25.67 -9.50 2.52
C LEU A 404 -25.82 -9.17 4.00
N GLY A 405 -25.09 -8.14 4.45
CA GLY A 405 -24.98 -7.73 5.84
C GLY A 405 -23.80 -8.35 6.59
N SER A 406 -23.16 -9.40 6.04
CA SER A 406 -21.96 -9.99 6.64
C SER A 406 -20.79 -9.01 6.66
N ARG A 407 -19.91 -9.18 7.65
CA ARG A 407 -18.56 -8.60 7.62
C ARG A 407 -17.62 -9.56 6.91
N VAL A 408 -16.75 -9.02 6.09
CA VAL A 408 -15.67 -9.75 5.44
C VAL A 408 -14.36 -9.03 5.62
N GLU A 409 -13.27 -9.76 5.74
CA GLU A 409 -11.93 -9.19 5.71
C GLU A 409 -11.29 -9.51 4.37
N VAL A 410 -10.73 -8.49 3.72
CA VAL A 410 -9.93 -8.62 2.50
C VAL A 410 -8.47 -8.47 2.91
N LYS A 411 -7.65 -9.49 2.63
CA LYS A 411 -6.24 -9.54 3.04
C LYS A 411 -5.46 -8.36 2.47
N GLY A 412 -4.62 -7.72 3.29
CA GLY A 412 -3.90 -6.49 2.94
C GLY A 412 -4.79 -5.26 2.70
N ARG A 413 -6.09 -5.33 3.04
CA ARG A 413 -7.04 -4.21 2.91
C ARG A 413 -7.93 -4.00 4.12
N GLY A 414 -8.15 -5.01 4.97
CA GLY A 414 -8.94 -4.95 6.20
C GLY A 414 -10.43 -5.28 6.02
N GLU A 415 -11.26 -4.87 6.99
CA GLU A 415 -12.69 -5.23 7.05
C GLU A 415 -13.60 -4.45 6.10
N PHE A 416 -14.63 -5.09 5.54
CA PHE A 416 -15.66 -4.50 4.70
C PHE A 416 -17.02 -5.10 5.04
N ILE A 417 -18.09 -4.34 4.81
CA ILE A 417 -19.48 -4.81 4.93
C ILE A 417 -19.97 -5.24 3.55
N ALA A 418 -20.50 -6.46 3.45
CA ALA A 418 -21.19 -6.98 2.28
C ALA A 418 -22.55 -6.28 2.10
N ALA A 419 -22.52 -5.02 1.64
CA ALA A 419 -23.67 -4.13 1.68
C ALA A 419 -24.38 -3.99 0.32
N ASP A 420 -23.80 -4.50 -0.76
CA ASP A 420 -24.26 -4.24 -2.13
C ASP A 420 -24.22 -5.47 -3.05
N THR A 421 -24.83 -5.37 -4.23
CA THR A 421 -24.81 -6.44 -5.25
C THR A 421 -24.71 -5.85 -6.66
N GLY A 422 -23.75 -6.31 -7.46
CA GLY A 422 -23.63 -5.92 -8.87
C GLY A 422 -24.07 -7.03 -9.82
N GLY A 423 -24.76 -6.69 -10.92
CA GLY A 423 -25.17 -7.69 -11.93
C GLY A 423 -24.00 -8.45 -12.59
N ALA A 424 -22.78 -7.92 -12.50
CA ALA A 424 -21.53 -8.53 -12.96
C ALA A 424 -20.68 -9.10 -11.80
N VAL A 425 -21.26 -9.27 -10.62
CA VAL A 425 -20.62 -9.79 -9.39
C VAL A 425 -21.36 -11.08 -9.02
N ASN A 426 -20.82 -12.22 -9.47
CA ASN A 426 -21.44 -13.54 -9.30
C ASN A 426 -20.33 -14.57 -8.99
N GLY A 427 -20.62 -15.55 -8.15
CA GLY A 427 -19.65 -16.55 -7.66
C GLY A 427 -18.58 -15.93 -6.77
N ASN A 428 -17.34 -16.45 -6.85
CA ASN A 428 -16.18 -15.92 -6.15
C ASN A 428 -15.65 -14.63 -6.81
N LYS A 429 -16.53 -13.63 -6.94
CA LYS A 429 -16.17 -12.28 -7.36
C LYS A 429 -16.72 -11.26 -6.37
N ILE A 430 -15.93 -10.23 -6.07
CA ILE A 430 -16.35 -9.03 -5.33
C ILE A 430 -16.11 -7.75 -6.15
N ASP A 431 -16.78 -6.68 -5.75
CA ASP A 431 -16.52 -5.31 -6.23
C ASP A 431 -16.32 -4.41 -5.01
N ILE A 432 -15.13 -3.85 -4.82
CA ILE A 432 -14.80 -3.04 -3.64
C ILE A 432 -15.21 -1.59 -3.91
N PHE A 433 -15.98 -1.00 -3.00
CA PHE A 433 -16.30 0.42 -3.13
C PHE A 433 -15.07 1.28 -2.83
N MET A 434 -14.83 2.29 -3.66
CA MET A 434 -13.82 3.32 -3.45
C MET A 434 -14.43 4.71 -3.72
N PRO A 435 -14.14 5.73 -2.90
CA PRO A 435 -14.65 7.08 -3.14
C PRO A 435 -14.02 7.73 -4.38
N SER A 436 -12.69 7.60 -4.54
CA SER A 436 -11.97 8.15 -5.70
C SER A 436 -12.10 7.26 -6.93
N ARG A 437 -12.49 7.87 -8.05
CA ARG A 437 -12.54 7.24 -9.37
C ARG A 437 -11.15 6.78 -9.82
N ASP A 438 -10.12 7.55 -9.50
CA ASP A 438 -8.75 7.26 -9.93
C ASP A 438 -8.17 6.09 -9.12
N LYS A 439 -8.44 6.02 -7.81
CA LYS A 439 -8.14 4.83 -6.99
C LYS A 439 -8.87 3.57 -7.47
N ALA A 440 -10.14 3.69 -7.91
CA ALA A 440 -10.86 2.56 -8.49
C ALA A 440 -10.30 2.09 -9.85
N LEU A 441 -9.73 3.02 -10.64
CA LEU A 441 -9.07 2.70 -11.91
C LEU A 441 -7.69 2.07 -11.70
N SER A 442 -6.87 2.56 -10.77
CA SER A 442 -5.57 1.96 -10.43
C SER A 442 -5.72 0.60 -9.74
N PHE A 443 -6.81 0.39 -8.97
CA PHE A 443 -7.10 -0.93 -8.42
C PHE A 443 -7.27 -2.00 -9.51
N GLY A 444 -7.93 -1.65 -10.62
CA GLY A 444 -8.08 -2.51 -11.79
C GLY A 444 -8.90 -3.78 -11.52
N SER A 445 -8.42 -4.91 -12.03
CA SER A 445 -8.99 -6.24 -11.80
C SER A 445 -7.89 -7.18 -11.33
N ARG A 446 -7.96 -7.65 -10.08
CA ARG A 446 -6.93 -8.48 -9.45
C ARG A 446 -7.54 -9.63 -8.65
N SER A 447 -6.74 -10.63 -8.29
CA SER A 447 -7.15 -11.65 -7.31
C SER A 447 -6.89 -11.13 -5.90
N VAL A 448 -7.77 -11.44 -4.96
CA VAL A 448 -7.60 -11.12 -3.53
C VAL A 448 -8.03 -12.31 -2.67
N GLU A 449 -7.47 -12.41 -1.46
CA GLU A 449 -7.96 -13.35 -0.45
C GLU A 449 -9.01 -12.67 0.42
N VAL A 450 -10.14 -13.34 0.63
CA VAL A 450 -11.26 -12.87 1.44
C VAL A 450 -11.69 -13.95 2.42
N ARG A 451 -11.91 -13.58 3.67
CA ARG A 451 -12.67 -14.39 4.64
C ARG A 451 -13.93 -13.66 5.06
N VAL A 452 -14.99 -14.39 5.34
CA VAL A 452 -16.11 -13.87 6.14
C VAL A 452 -15.63 -13.81 7.61
N ILE A 453 -16.16 -12.88 8.40
CA ILE A 453 -15.85 -12.75 9.84
C ILE A 453 -17.10 -12.57 10.74
N ASP A 454 -18.29 -12.35 10.16
CA ASP A 454 -19.62 -12.38 10.80
C ASP A 454 -20.74 -12.47 9.73
#